data_AF-A0A2G2G922-F1
#
_entry.id   AF-A0A2G2G922-F1
#
_cell.length_a   1.000
_cell.length_b   1.000
_cell.length_c   1.000
_cell.angle_alpha   90.00
_cell.angle_beta   90.00
_cell.angle_gamma   90.00
#
_symmetry.space_group_name_H-M   'P 1'
#
loop_
_entity.id
_entity.type
_entity.pdbx_description
1 polymer ?
#
loop_
_entity_poly.entity_id
_entity_poly.type
_entity_poly.pdbx_seq_one_letter_code
_entity_poly.pdbx_strand_id
1 'polypeptide(L)'
;MKLKQLPLFTIGLFVTALLTGCGSDPKEDLPTNSTKTLVGASNYIINPATTFQTVEEANGITMKATTTGGSESIGGFAIQKNISRPLATPVDGLITTGELRESIALITAQGYLSSLSTINEQVFTKYIDFTVGDYTLTTASAQSPITLANQILNTLGATSISLAAGTGVTSTSFRMFMTVSSFNNNYYYTVSISPSSSAIFEENFALMTALASGTNYTGLNERLVSNSENFSGVAGASNQADFLFVIDDSGSMGDQQAALSVAATNFEAALNLAGVNFNLALITTSDGAEEGSTCIDNCYDRSVQSAGIMTDINVFKTEVDTVGINGSIIETGIYNAEQSLKRTAYGDSFNGLLNTGGRIFPRENTQLSIIILSDEVSQYSSRSGGTNFNPSNNLFIRDGFLVNSIVDIGLCGDGSFYPPGEETNAQYDDLAIATGGLVGNICNGGATPNFSAVMQNIVFQAAGKYKLHQGHAKPNSIIVTADGVASSPSIKQGYMFIEGTNSIAFFGILPLEGSNIEVYYEYPKDINLFTND
;
A
#
# COMPACT_ATOMS: atom_id res chain seq x y z
N MET A 1 64.00 -26.79 50.85
CA MET A 1 62.70 -26.82 51.56
C MET A 1 61.75 -25.90 50.79
N LYS A 2 60.72 -26.50 50.19
CA LYS A 2 59.53 -25.99 49.47
C LYS A 2 59.52 -24.57 48.86
N LEU A 3 59.46 -24.56 47.53
CA LEU A 3 58.77 -23.57 46.69
C LEU A 3 57.35 -23.26 47.20
N LYS A 4 56.91 -22.01 47.06
CA LYS A 4 55.68 -21.67 46.31
C LYS A 4 55.65 -20.18 45.92
N GLN A 5 55.33 -19.99 44.65
CA GLN A 5 55.24 -18.76 43.86
C GLN A 5 53.96 -17.95 44.17
N LEU A 6 54.02 -16.64 43.92
CA LEU A 6 52.91 -15.85 43.37
C LEU A 6 53.49 -14.94 42.27
N PRO A 7 53.02 -14.99 41.00
CA PRO A 7 53.59 -14.21 39.92
C PRO A 7 52.83 -12.93 39.57
N LEU A 8 53.61 -11.99 39.03
CA LEU A 8 53.29 -10.72 38.38
C LEU A 8 52.13 -10.81 37.38
N PHE A 9 51.22 -9.83 37.47
CA PHE A 9 50.30 -9.47 36.40
C PHE A 9 51.06 -8.83 35.24
N THR A 10 50.95 -9.42 34.06
CA THR A 10 51.48 -8.88 32.80
C THR A 10 50.33 -8.21 32.05
N ILE A 11 50.53 -6.94 31.67
CA ILE A 11 49.61 -6.13 30.87
C ILE A 11 49.70 -6.62 29.41
N GLY A 12 48.63 -7.22 28.92
CA GLY A 12 48.46 -7.59 27.52
C GLY A 12 47.67 -6.52 26.77
N LEU A 13 48.37 -5.79 25.90
CA LEU A 13 47.81 -4.85 24.93
C LEU A 13 47.06 -5.65 23.85
N PHE A 14 45.72 -5.69 23.88
CA PHE A 14 44.92 -6.25 22.80
C PHE A 14 44.71 -5.19 21.72
N VAL A 15 45.38 -5.36 20.60
CA VAL A 15 45.09 -4.67 19.34
C VAL A 15 43.90 -5.40 18.71
N THR A 16 42.70 -4.84 18.84
CA THR A 16 41.53 -5.27 18.06
C THR A 16 41.69 -4.74 16.65
N ALA A 17 42.07 -5.63 15.73
CA ALA A 17 41.97 -5.38 14.30
C ALA A 17 40.48 -5.28 13.93
N LEU A 18 40.04 -4.09 13.54
CA LEU A 18 38.82 -3.86 12.78
C LEU A 18 39.00 -4.49 11.39
N LEU A 19 38.63 -5.77 11.27
CA LEU A 19 38.34 -6.37 9.97
C LEU A 19 36.91 -5.96 9.62
N THR A 20 36.79 -4.90 8.82
CA THR A 20 35.62 -4.67 7.98
C THR A 20 35.51 -5.85 7.02
N GLY A 21 34.70 -6.84 7.38
CA GLY A 21 34.39 -7.96 6.50
C GLY A 21 33.59 -7.45 5.30
N CYS A 22 34.22 -7.45 4.13
CA CYS A 22 33.50 -7.54 2.87
C CYS A 22 32.57 -8.75 2.92
N GLY A 23 31.36 -8.59 2.38
CA GLY A 23 30.24 -9.53 2.52
C GLY A 23 30.64 -10.99 2.43
N SER A 24 30.23 -11.76 3.42
CA SER A 24 30.22 -13.22 3.34
C SER A 24 29.40 -13.63 2.13
N ASP A 25 29.95 -14.56 1.34
CA ASP A 25 29.25 -15.25 0.25
C ASP A 25 27.82 -15.69 0.66
N PRO A 26 26.85 -15.70 -0.27
CA PRO A 26 25.48 -16.07 0.05
C PRO A 26 25.44 -17.47 0.66
N LYS A 27 24.75 -17.61 1.81
CA LYS A 27 24.47 -18.91 2.44
C LYS A 27 23.87 -19.85 1.39
N GLU A 28 24.56 -20.96 1.08
CA GLU A 28 24.15 -21.96 0.07
C GLU A 28 22.81 -22.68 0.39
N ASP A 29 22.23 -22.47 1.57
CA ASP A 29 20.97 -23.10 2.01
C ASP A 29 19.73 -22.22 1.85
N LEU A 30 19.83 -21.07 1.17
CA LEU A 30 18.64 -20.26 0.87
C LEU A 30 17.83 -20.94 -0.24
N PRO A 31 16.50 -21.06 -0.10
CA PRO A 31 15.69 -21.70 -1.13
C PRO A 31 15.84 -20.92 -2.43
N THR A 32 16.32 -21.61 -3.48
CA THR A 32 16.35 -21.06 -4.82
C THR A 32 14.91 -20.89 -5.29
N ASN A 33 14.44 -19.64 -5.39
CA ASN A 33 13.15 -19.37 -5.99
C ASN A 33 13.17 -19.87 -7.44
N SER A 34 12.07 -20.48 -7.87
CA SER A 34 11.91 -20.81 -9.28
C SER A 34 11.44 -19.56 -10.03
N THR A 35 12.08 -19.22 -11.13
CA THR A 35 11.56 -18.22 -12.07
C THR A 35 10.79 -18.93 -13.16
N LYS A 36 9.67 -18.36 -13.60
CA LYS A 36 8.98 -18.86 -14.78
C LYS A 36 8.89 -17.81 -15.87
N THR A 37 9.39 -18.17 -17.04
CA THR A 37 9.31 -17.35 -18.25
C THR A 37 7.87 -17.31 -18.75
N LEU A 38 7.35 -16.09 -18.89
CA LEU A 38 6.16 -15.80 -19.67
C LEU A 38 6.60 -15.52 -21.10
N VAL A 39 5.89 -16.06 -22.10
CA VAL A 39 6.31 -15.96 -23.50
C VAL A 39 6.24 -14.51 -23.96
N GLY A 40 7.39 -13.87 -24.17
CA GLY A 40 7.47 -12.65 -24.98
C GLY A 40 8.39 -11.54 -24.50
N ALA A 41 8.72 -11.42 -23.20
CA ALA A 41 9.71 -10.45 -22.72
C ALA A 41 9.94 -10.43 -21.20
N SER A 42 9.27 -11.27 -20.39
CA SER A 42 9.41 -11.22 -18.93
C SER A 42 9.41 -12.57 -18.24
N ASN A 43 10.03 -12.64 -17.05
CA ASN A 43 9.85 -13.74 -16.11
C ASN A 43 9.03 -13.28 -14.91
N TYR A 44 8.18 -14.16 -14.40
CA TYR A 44 7.46 -14.00 -13.15
C TYR A 44 8.13 -14.84 -12.05
N ILE A 45 8.31 -14.26 -10.86
CA ILE A 45 8.92 -14.95 -9.71
C ILE A 45 7.86 -15.72 -8.93
N ILE A 46 8.08 -17.02 -8.81
CA ILE A 46 7.19 -17.93 -8.08
C ILE A 46 7.46 -17.83 -6.58
N ASN A 47 6.41 -17.60 -5.80
CA ASN A 47 6.47 -17.64 -4.35
C ASN A 47 6.63 -19.09 -3.86
N PRO A 48 7.62 -19.41 -3.02
CA PRO A 48 7.82 -20.77 -2.53
C PRO A 48 6.66 -21.29 -1.66
N ALA A 49 5.83 -20.40 -1.10
CA ALA A 49 4.66 -20.76 -0.30
C ALA A 49 3.45 -21.22 -1.14
N THR A 50 3.55 -21.21 -2.47
CA THR A 50 2.42 -21.55 -3.36
C THR A 50 2.78 -22.61 -4.39
N THR A 51 1.77 -23.35 -4.82
CA THR A 51 1.89 -24.37 -5.87
C THR A 51 1.51 -23.75 -7.22
N PHE A 52 2.26 -24.07 -8.27
CA PHE A 52 2.03 -23.50 -9.60
C PHE A 52 1.75 -24.59 -10.61
N GLN A 53 0.85 -24.28 -11.55
CA GLN A 53 0.66 -25.07 -12.74
C GLN A 53 0.94 -24.19 -13.96
N THR A 54 1.77 -24.72 -14.86
CA THR A 54 2.07 -24.08 -16.14
C THR A 54 0.84 -24.12 -17.02
N VAL A 55 0.56 -23.02 -17.72
CA VAL A 55 -0.44 -22.99 -18.79
C VAL A 55 0.23 -22.56 -20.09
N GLU A 56 0.64 -23.53 -20.89
CA GLU A 56 1.43 -23.28 -22.10
C GLU A 56 0.65 -22.53 -23.20
N GLU A 57 -0.66 -22.73 -23.30
CA GLU A 57 -1.49 -22.15 -24.38
C GLU A 57 -1.81 -20.66 -24.20
N ALA A 58 -1.48 -20.09 -23.04
CA ALA A 58 -1.90 -18.75 -22.61
C ALA A 58 -0.81 -17.70 -22.61
N ASN A 59 0.45 -18.09 -22.85
CA ASN A 59 1.62 -17.30 -22.46
C ASN A 59 1.52 -16.84 -20.99
N GLY A 60 1.10 -17.75 -20.10
CA GLY A 60 0.68 -17.44 -18.72
C GLY A 60 1.06 -18.52 -17.71
N ILE A 61 0.93 -18.19 -16.43
CA ILE A 61 1.10 -19.08 -15.27
C ILE A 61 -0.17 -19.03 -14.43
N THR A 62 -0.66 -20.18 -13.98
CA THR A 62 -1.70 -20.24 -12.97
C THR A 62 -1.08 -20.36 -11.59
N MET A 63 -1.61 -19.59 -10.64
CA MET A 63 -1.17 -19.62 -9.25
C MET A 63 -2.21 -20.31 -8.38
N LYS A 64 -1.77 -21.28 -7.59
CA LYS A 64 -2.62 -21.94 -6.59
C LYS A 64 -1.91 -21.92 -5.25
N ALA A 65 -2.43 -21.21 -4.26
CA ALA A 65 -1.93 -21.33 -2.89
C ALA A 65 -2.88 -22.20 -2.05
N THR A 66 -2.31 -23.22 -1.42
CA THR A 66 -2.97 -23.99 -0.36
C THR A 66 -2.49 -23.46 0.98
N THR A 67 -3.40 -23.17 1.91
CA THR A 67 -3.01 -22.79 3.29
C THR A 67 -2.32 -23.95 4.01
N THR A 68 -1.65 -23.59 5.10
CA THR A 68 -1.19 -24.49 6.16
C THR A 68 -2.38 -25.30 6.70
N GLY A 69 -2.65 -26.47 6.11
CA GLY A 69 -3.86 -27.26 6.36
C GLY A 69 -4.36 -28.06 5.15
N GLY A 70 -3.85 -27.79 3.94
CA GLY A 70 -4.10 -28.59 2.73
C GLY A 70 -5.38 -28.24 1.96
N SER A 71 -6.20 -27.30 2.48
CA SER A 71 -7.33 -26.73 1.75
C SER A 71 -6.89 -25.52 0.93
N GLU A 72 -7.41 -25.38 -0.27
CA GLU A 72 -7.18 -24.20 -1.11
C GLU A 72 -7.92 -22.99 -0.52
N SER A 73 -7.18 -21.91 -0.33
CA SER A 73 -7.67 -20.67 0.28
C SER A 73 -7.36 -19.44 -0.59
N ILE A 74 -6.41 -19.55 -1.53
CA ILE A 74 -6.13 -18.52 -2.54
C ILE A 74 -6.17 -19.17 -3.94
N GLY A 75 -6.92 -18.55 -4.84
CA GLY A 75 -6.86 -18.82 -6.27
C GLY A 75 -6.31 -17.62 -7.03
N GLY A 76 -5.53 -17.83 -8.08
CA GLY A 76 -4.94 -16.73 -8.83
C GLY A 76 -4.29 -17.13 -10.15
N PHE A 77 -3.74 -16.15 -10.85
CA PHE A 77 -3.02 -16.34 -12.11
C PHE A 77 -2.12 -15.13 -12.41
N ALA A 78 -1.11 -15.33 -13.25
CA ALA A 78 -0.36 -14.30 -13.94
C ALA A 78 -0.40 -14.59 -15.44
N ILE A 79 -0.83 -13.65 -16.27
CA ILE A 79 -0.90 -13.86 -17.73
C ILE A 79 -0.33 -12.67 -18.47
N GLN A 80 0.19 -12.92 -19.67
CA GLN A 80 0.44 -11.88 -20.66
C GLN A 80 -0.74 -11.81 -21.63
N LYS A 81 -1.26 -10.61 -21.89
CA LYS A 81 -2.27 -10.37 -22.92
C LYS A 81 -1.63 -9.62 -24.09
N ASN A 82 -1.58 -10.27 -25.26
CA ASN A 82 -1.13 -9.63 -26.49
C ASN A 82 -2.27 -8.79 -27.07
N ILE A 83 -2.45 -7.55 -26.62
CA ILE A 83 -3.49 -6.68 -27.18
C ILE A 83 -2.96 -6.04 -28.47
N SER A 84 -3.59 -6.35 -29.61
CA SER A 84 -3.43 -5.60 -30.87
C SER A 84 -4.35 -4.37 -30.91
N ARG A 85 -4.45 -3.60 -29.82
CA ARG A 85 -5.16 -2.32 -29.83
C ARG A 85 -4.13 -1.20 -30.04
N PRO A 86 -4.35 -0.28 -30.99
CA PRO A 86 -3.60 0.96 -30.99
C PRO A 86 -3.87 1.64 -29.65
N LEU A 87 -2.79 2.05 -28.98
CA LEU A 87 -2.82 2.82 -27.75
C LEU A 87 -3.96 3.84 -27.82
N ALA A 88 -4.84 3.86 -26.82
CA ALA A 88 -5.51 5.12 -26.53
C ALA A 88 -4.38 6.12 -26.33
N THR A 89 -4.37 7.18 -27.15
CA THR A 89 -3.41 8.28 -27.00
C THR A 89 -3.38 8.63 -25.51
N PRO A 90 -2.21 8.67 -24.86
CA PRO A 90 -2.16 8.97 -23.43
C PRO A 90 -2.82 10.33 -23.22
N VAL A 91 -4.04 10.31 -22.71
CA VAL A 91 -4.67 11.46 -22.10
C VAL A 91 -4.23 11.32 -20.64
N ASP A 92 -3.24 12.12 -20.25
CA ASP A 92 -2.81 12.30 -18.86
C ASP A 92 -1.98 11.19 -18.19
N GLY A 93 -1.15 10.47 -18.96
CA GLY A 93 0.15 10.02 -18.43
C GLY A 93 0.20 8.76 -17.55
N LEU A 94 -0.89 8.01 -17.34
CA LEU A 94 -0.84 6.71 -16.64
C LEU A 94 -1.63 5.63 -17.39
N ILE A 95 -0.90 4.83 -18.17
CA ILE A 95 -1.44 3.77 -19.04
C ILE A 95 -2.20 2.67 -18.26
N THR A 96 -1.94 2.51 -16.96
CA THR A 96 -2.28 1.29 -16.20
C THR A 96 -3.59 1.35 -15.40
N THR A 97 -4.06 2.53 -14.97
CA THR A 97 -5.34 2.67 -14.25
C THR A 97 -6.52 2.47 -15.20
N GLY A 98 -6.49 3.08 -16.38
CA GLY A 98 -7.53 2.91 -17.40
C GLY A 98 -7.70 1.45 -17.84
N GLU A 99 -6.61 0.74 -18.11
CA GLU A 99 -6.66 -0.68 -18.49
C GLU A 99 -7.18 -1.57 -17.35
N LEU A 100 -6.82 -1.27 -16.10
CA LEU A 100 -7.38 -1.96 -14.93
C LEU A 100 -8.89 -1.74 -14.84
N ARG A 101 -9.36 -0.49 -14.95
CA ARG A 101 -10.79 -0.14 -14.90
C ARG A 101 -11.58 -0.77 -16.05
N GLU A 102 -11.05 -0.76 -17.27
CA GLU A 102 -11.67 -1.46 -18.42
C GLU A 102 -11.82 -2.97 -18.15
N SER A 103 -10.78 -3.59 -17.59
CA SER A 103 -10.79 -5.02 -17.25
C SER A 103 -11.81 -5.34 -16.15
N ILE A 104 -11.92 -4.47 -15.14
CA ILE A 104 -12.93 -4.60 -14.08
C ILE A 104 -14.34 -4.37 -14.60
N ALA A 105 -14.55 -3.45 -15.53
CA ALA A 105 -15.84 -3.26 -16.19
C ALA A 105 -16.27 -4.52 -16.97
N LEU A 106 -15.34 -5.15 -17.68
CA LEU A 106 -15.59 -6.44 -18.36
C LEU A 106 -15.97 -7.56 -17.39
N ILE A 107 -15.30 -7.64 -16.23
CA ILE A 107 -15.57 -8.60 -15.16
C ILE A 107 -16.93 -8.34 -14.52
N THR A 108 -17.25 -7.09 -14.24
CA THR A 108 -18.52 -6.67 -13.61
C THR A 108 -19.72 -6.96 -14.52
N ALA A 109 -19.56 -6.85 -15.84
CA ALA A 109 -20.60 -7.15 -16.80
C ALA A 109 -20.99 -8.64 -16.88
N GLN A 110 -20.26 -9.53 -16.20
CA GLN A 110 -20.50 -10.97 -16.25
C GLN A 110 -21.57 -11.43 -15.25
N GLY A 111 -22.39 -12.41 -15.65
CA GLY A 111 -23.49 -12.92 -14.84
C GLY A 111 -23.09 -13.79 -13.64
N TYR A 112 -21.80 -14.04 -13.38
CA TYR A 112 -21.35 -14.83 -12.23
C TYR A 112 -21.13 -14.00 -10.96
N LEU A 113 -21.07 -12.66 -11.08
CA LEU A 113 -20.99 -11.74 -9.95
C LEU A 113 -22.36 -11.15 -9.64
N SER A 114 -22.67 -11.08 -8.35
CA SER A 114 -23.78 -10.30 -7.82
C SER A 114 -23.35 -8.87 -7.50
N SER A 115 -22.10 -8.67 -7.08
CA SER A 115 -21.52 -7.35 -6.89
C SER A 115 -20.00 -7.39 -7.05
N LEU A 116 -19.43 -6.27 -7.50
CA LEU A 116 -18.01 -5.96 -7.44
C LEU A 116 -17.89 -4.50 -7.00
N SER A 117 -17.06 -4.24 -6.00
CA SER A 117 -16.74 -2.87 -5.60
C SER A 117 -15.25 -2.67 -5.40
N THR A 118 -14.76 -1.53 -5.87
CA THR A 118 -13.38 -1.08 -5.69
C THR A 118 -13.18 -0.56 -4.28
N ILE A 119 -12.20 -1.10 -3.58
CA ILE A 119 -11.79 -0.63 -2.26
C ILE A 119 -10.76 0.49 -2.43
N ASN A 120 -9.69 0.20 -3.17
CA ASN A 120 -8.64 1.15 -3.52
C ASN A 120 -7.85 0.69 -4.75
N GLU A 121 -7.18 1.65 -5.36
CA GLU A 121 -6.18 1.48 -6.40
C GLU A 121 -4.85 2.09 -5.91
N GLN A 122 -3.74 1.51 -6.34
CA GLN A 122 -2.40 2.04 -6.08
C GLN A 122 -1.60 1.99 -7.38
N VAL A 123 -0.95 3.11 -7.71
CA VAL A 123 -0.19 3.24 -8.95
C VAL A 123 1.30 3.34 -8.63
N PHE A 124 2.08 2.57 -9.38
CA PHE A 124 3.53 2.53 -9.26
C PHE A 124 4.12 2.88 -10.63
N THR A 125 4.93 3.94 -10.68
CA THR A 125 5.56 4.47 -11.90
C THR A 125 7.08 4.36 -11.89
N LYS A 126 7.63 3.74 -10.85
CA LYS A 126 9.07 3.61 -10.67
C LYS A 126 9.48 2.25 -11.24
N TYR A 127 10.29 2.26 -12.29
CA TYR A 127 10.88 1.10 -12.98
C TYR A 127 9.94 0.28 -13.89
N ILE A 128 8.85 -0.24 -13.34
CA ILE A 128 7.77 -0.88 -14.12
C ILE A 128 6.50 -0.11 -13.78
N ASP A 129 5.78 0.31 -14.80
CA ASP A 129 4.48 0.94 -14.62
C ASP A 129 3.46 -0.15 -14.33
N PHE A 130 2.87 -0.13 -13.15
CA PHE A 130 1.77 -1.01 -12.81
C PHE A 130 0.78 -0.36 -11.86
N THR A 131 -0.46 -0.81 -11.95
CA THR A 131 -1.53 -0.45 -11.01
C THR A 131 -2.03 -1.70 -10.35
N VAL A 132 -2.18 -1.67 -9.03
CA VAL A 132 -2.82 -2.70 -8.24
C VAL A 132 -4.17 -2.19 -7.76
N GLY A 133 -5.24 -2.94 -7.98
CA GLY A 133 -6.54 -2.67 -7.40
C GLY A 133 -6.92 -3.74 -6.39
N ASP A 134 -7.58 -3.32 -5.31
CA ASP A 134 -8.16 -4.16 -4.27
C ASP A 134 -9.69 -4.08 -4.35
N TYR A 135 -10.34 -5.24 -4.42
CA TYR A 135 -11.77 -5.35 -4.71
C TYR A 135 -12.47 -6.31 -3.75
N THR A 136 -13.70 -5.98 -3.40
CA THR A 136 -14.65 -6.96 -2.84
C THR A 136 -15.57 -7.50 -3.92
N LEU A 137 -15.76 -8.81 -3.94
CA LEU A 137 -16.62 -9.50 -4.89
C LEU A 137 -17.65 -10.34 -4.14
N THR A 138 -18.89 -10.32 -4.64
CA THR A 138 -19.94 -11.24 -4.21
C THR A 138 -20.41 -12.07 -5.40
N THR A 139 -20.54 -13.38 -5.23
CA THR A 139 -21.02 -14.31 -6.26
C THR A 139 -22.43 -14.79 -5.93
N ALA A 140 -23.20 -15.14 -6.97
CA ALA A 140 -24.59 -15.60 -6.79
C ALA A 140 -24.71 -16.96 -6.08
N SER A 141 -23.66 -17.77 -6.15
CA SER A 141 -23.56 -19.08 -5.50
C SER A 141 -22.17 -19.29 -4.89
N ALA A 142 -22.10 -20.13 -3.86
CA ALA A 142 -20.85 -20.43 -3.19
C ALA A 142 -19.92 -21.22 -4.13
N GLN A 143 -18.69 -20.75 -4.28
CA GLN A 143 -17.67 -21.37 -5.14
C GLN A 143 -16.28 -21.28 -4.51
N SER A 144 -15.32 -22.06 -5.00
CA SER A 144 -13.94 -21.98 -4.52
C SER A 144 -13.19 -20.80 -5.16
N PRO A 145 -12.13 -20.26 -4.52
CA PRO A 145 -11.36 -19.14 -5.06
C PRO A 145 -10.79 -19.39 -6.46
N ILE A 146 -10.32 -20.61 -6.75
CA ILE A 146 -9.80 -20.95 -8.08
C ILE A 146 -10.91 -21.09 -9.14
N THR A 147 -12.13 -21.44 -8.73
CA THR A 147 -13.28 -21.45 -9.64
C THR A 147 -13.62 -20.03 -10.06
N LEU A 148 -13.60 -19.09 -9.12
CA LEU A 148 -13.79 -17.68 -9.42
C LEU A 148 -12.63 -17.10 -10.26
N ALA A 149 -11.38 -17.44 -9.93
CA ALA A 149 -10.21 -17.05 -10.71
C ALA A 149 -10.28 -17.56 -12.16
N ASN A 150 -10.76 -18.80 -12.37
CA ASN A 150 -11.05 -19.36 -13.69
C ASN A 150 -12.07 -18.52 -14.47
N GLN A 151 -13.17 -18.14 -13.82
CA GLN A 151 -14.22 -17.35 -14.45
C GLN A 151 -13.67 -15.99 -14.91
N ILE A 152 -12.93 -15.31 -14.04
CA ILE A 152 -12.28 -14.03 -14.34
C ILE A 152 -11.26 -14.17 -15.47
N LEU A 153 -10.42 -15.19 -15.42
CA LEU A 153 -9.44 -15.48 -16.47
C LEU A 153 -10.10 -15.66 -17.85
N ASN A 154 -11.20 -16.41 -17.90
CA ASN A 154 -11.97 -16.59 -19.13
C ASN A 154 -12.57 -15.27 -19.64
N THR A 155 -13.06 -14.41 -18.74
CA THR A 155 -13.58 -13.08 -19.08
C THR A 155 -12.51 -12.16 -19.66
N LEU A 156 -11.27 -12.26 -19.21
CA LEU A 156 -10.14 -11.50 -19.77
C LEU A 156 -9.69 -12.00 -21.16
N GLY A 157 -10.39 -12.99 -21.73
CA GLY A 157 -10.20 -13.47 -23.10
C GLY A 157 -9.37 -14.74 -23.21
N ALA A 158 -9.10 -15.41 -22.10
CA ALA A 158 -8.21 -16.56 -22.03
C ALA A 158 -8.99 -17.90 -22.05
N THR A 159 -9.88 -18.05 -23.03
CA THR A 159 -10.98 -19.03 -23.06
C THR A 159 -10.59 -20.50 -23.31
N SER A 160 -9.33 -20.77 -23.68
CA SER A 160 -8.78 -22.13 -23.80
C SER A 160 -8.11 -22.65 -22.53
N ILE A 161 -8.16 -21.87 -21.43
CA ILE A 161 -7.46 -22.18 -20.19
C ILE A 161 -8.44 -22.67 -19.13
N SER A 162 -8.16 -23.85 -18.57
CA SER A 162 -8.82 -24.31 -17.35
C SER A 162 -7.77 -24.48 -16.26
N LEU A 163 -7.86 -23.69 -15.19
CA LEU A 163 -7.11 -23.91 -13.96
C LEU A 163 -7.57 -25.24 -13.34
N ALA A 164 -6.67 -25.94 -12.64
CA ALA A 164 -7.02 -27.17 -11.93
C ALA A 164 -8.27 -26.99 -11.05
N ALA A 165 -9.14 -28.01 -11.03
CA ALA A 165 -10.31 -28.02 -10.17
C ALA A 165 -9.89 -27.81 -8.70
N GLY A 166 -10.55 -26.86 -8.06
CA GLY A 166 -10.33 -26.52 -6.67
C GLY A 166 -11.19 -27.34 -5.74
N THR A 167 -10.60 -27.85 -4.66
CA THR A 167 -11.32 -28.43 -3.52
C THR A 167 -11.33 -27.47 -2.33
N GLY A 168 -11.07 -26.18 -2.56
CA GLY A 168 -10.96 -25.15 -1.53
C GLY A 168 -12.28 -24.81 -0.82
N VAL A 169 -12.16 -24.02 0.24
CA VAL A 169 -13.31 -23.50 1.00
C VAL A 169 -14.19 -22.69 0.05
N THR A 170 -15.47 -23.04 -0.03
CA THR A 170 -16.42 -22.30 -0.86
C THR A 170 -16.96 -21.08 -0.12
N SER A 171 -17.12 -19.97 -0.82
CA SER A 171 -17.67 -18.72 -0.30
C SER A 171 -18.51 -18.05 -1.36
N THR A 172 -19.41 -17.16 -0.93
CA THR A 172 -20.07 -16.18 -1.80
C THR A 172 -19.40 -14.82 -1.76
N SER A 173 -18.48 -14.58 -0.83
CA SER A 173 -17.83 -13.29 -0.62
C SER A 173 -16.31 -13.46 -0.67
N PHE A 174 -15.66 -12.60 -1.45
CA PHE A 174 -14.23 -12.69 -1.75
C PHE A 174 -13.58 -11.31 -1.69
N ARG A 175 -12.27 -11.32 -1.44
CA ARG A 175 -11.38 -10.19 -1.71
C ARG A 175 -10.46 -10.58 -2.86
N MET A 176 -10.17 -9.64 -3.75
CA MET A 176 -9.29 -9.83 -4.89
C MET A 176 -8.29 -8.69 -4.98
N PHE A 177 -7.03 -9.04 -5.22
CA PHE A 177 -6.06 -8.10 -5.76
C PHE A 177 -5.89 -8.39 -7.25
N MET A 178 -5.96 -7.34 -8.06
CA MET A 178 -5.71 -7.43 -9.48
C MET A 178 -4.70 -6.36 -9.88
N THR A 179 -3.63 -6.79 -10.53
CA THR A 179 -2.56 -5.92 -11.00
C THR A 179 -2.54 -5.93 -12.51
N VAL A 180 -2.42 -4.75 -13.10
CA VAL A 180 -2.08 -4.55 -14.50
C VAL A 180 -0.71 -3.90 -14.57
N SER A 181 0.24 -4.56 -15.22
CA SER A 181 1.57 -4.02 -15.47
C SER A 181 1.78 -3.82 -16.96
N SER A 182 2.42 -2.73 -17.35
CA SER A 182 2.88 -2.49 -18.71
C SER A 182 4.39 -2.69 -18.76
N PHE A 183 4.84 -3.60 -19.60
CA PHE A 183 6.27 -3.87 -19.78
C PHE A 183 6.56 -4.22 -21.24
N ASN A 184 7.51 -3.50 -21.86
CA ASN A 184 7.88 -3.68 -23.28
C ASN A 184 6.68 -3.69 -24.24
N ASN A 185 5.74 -2.75 -24.06
CA ASN A 185 4.48 -2.64 -24.84
C ASN A 185 3.53 -3.85 -24.71
N ASN A 186 3.74 -4.74 -23.74
CA ASN A 186 2.82 -5.82 -23.40
C ASN A 186 2.16 -5.54 -22.05
N TYR A 187 0.90 -5.99 -21.92
CA TYR A 187 0.19 -5.97 -20.66
C TYR A 187 0.27 -7.31 -19.95
N TYR A 188 0.53 -7.25 -18.65
CA TYR A 188 0.57 -8.39 -17.75
C TYR A 188 -0.48 -8.22 -16.68
N TYR A 189 -1.24 -9.28 -16.43
CA TYR A 189 -2.29 -9.30 -15.42
C TYR A 189 -1.92 -10.29 -14.35
N THR A 190 -1.95 -9.86 -13.10
CA THR A 190 -1.83 -10.76 -11.95
C THR A 190 -3.09 -10.67 -11.11
N VAL A 191 -3.64 -11.80 -10.71
CA VAL A 191 -4.83 -11.87 -9.86
C VAL A 191 -4.57 -12.81 -8.70
N SER A 192 -4.93 -12.38 -7.48
CA SER A 192 -5.01 -13.23 -6.28
C SER A 192 -6.37 -13.04 -5.59
N ILE A 193 -7.03 -14.13 -5.23
CA ILE A 193 -8.41 -14.13 -4.72
C ILE A 193 -8.49 -15.06 -3.51
N SER A 194 -9.13 -14.61 -2.44
CA SER A 194 -9.40 -15.40 -1.23
C SER A 194 -10.81 -15.13 -0.74
N PRO A 195 -11.47 -16.08 -0.04
CA PRO A 195 -12.69 -15.78 0.70
C PRO A 195 -12.45 -14.60 1.65
N SER A 196 -13.44 -13.71 1.79
CA SER A 196 -13.34 -12.51 2.63
C SER A 196 -13.67 -12.75 4.11
N SER A 197 -13.86 -14.01 4.53
CA SER A 197 -14.03 -14.31 5.95
C SER A 197 -12.77 -13.93 6.72
N SER A 198 -12.93 -13.20 7.83
CA SER A 198 -11.81 -12.57 8.56
C SER A 198 -10.67 -13.54 8.88
N ALA A 199 -11.00 -14.73 9.38
CA ALA A 199 -9.99 -15.73 9.73
C ALA A 199 -9.13 -16.19 8.53
N ILE A 200 -9.73 -16.39 7.36
CA ILE A 200 -9.00 -16.84 6.16
C ILE A 200 -8.25 -15.67 5.53
N PHE A 201 -8.92 -14.52 5.44
CA PHE A 201 -8.37 -13.32 4.84
C PHE A 201 -7.15 -12.79 5.59
N GLU A 202 -7.21 -12.69 6.92
CA GLU A 202 -6.08 -12.20 7.74
C GLU A 202 -4.85 -13.11 7.66
N GLU A 203 -5.05 -14.42 7.49
CA GLU A 203 -3.94 -15.36 7.28
C GLU A 203 -3.32 -15.20 5.89
N ASN A 204 -4.12 -14.89 4.88
CA ASN A 204 -3.70 -14.85 3.49
C ASN A 204 -3.29 -13.48 2.96
N PHE A 205 -3.67 -12.38 3.61
CA PHE A 205 -3.54 -11.02 3.07
C PHE A 205 -2.12 -10.66 2.60
N ALA A 206 -1.13 -10.91 3.45
CA ALA A 206 0.27 -10.63 3.14
C ALA A 206 0.77 -11.46 1.94
N LEU A 207 0.29 -12.69 1.80
CA LEU A 207 0.61 -13.54 0.66
C LEU A 207 -0.15 -13.10 -0.61
N MET A 208 -1.42 -12.72 -0.50
CA MET A 208 -2.22 -12.25 -1.63
C MET A 208 -1.64 -10.99 -2.27
N THR A 209 -1.24 -10.03 -1.45
CA THR A 209 -0.60 -8.78 -1.90
C THR A 209 0.76 -9.07 -2.53
N ALA A 210 1.58 -9.92 -1.90
CA ALA A 210 2.86 -10.35 -2.46
C ALA A 210 2.68 -11.06 -3.82
N LEU A 211 1.70 -11.95 -3.96
CA LEU A 211 1.40 -12.64 -5.22
C LEU A 211 0.89 -11.67 -6.29
N ALA A 212 0.07 -10.70 -5.93
CA ALA A 212 -0.49 -9.78 -6.92
C ALA A 212 0.52 -8.72 -7.37
N SER A 213 1.57 -8.44 -6.60
CA SER A 213 2.52 -7.37 -6.89
C SER A 213 3.08 -7.40 -8.32
N GLY A 214 3.09 -6.23 -8.97
CA GLY A 214 3.63 -6.02 -10.31
C GLY A 214 5.15 -6.05 -10.36
N THR A 215 5.82 -5.81 -9.23
CA THR A 215 7.29 -5.95 -9.19
C THR A 215 7.73 -7.40 -9.36
N ASN A 216 6.88 -8.42 -9.18
CA ASN A 216 7.28 -9.82 -9.46
C ASN A 216 7.64 -10.11 -10.93
N TYR A 217 7.31 -9.20 -11.86
CA TYR A 217 7.78 -9.27 -13.23
C TYR A 217 9.23 -8.78 -13.36
N THR A 218 9.99 -9.43 -14.22
CA THR A 218 11.39 -9.08 -14.57
C THR A 218 11.56 -9.10 -16.07
N GLY A 219 12.35 -8.19 -16.63
CA GLY A 219 12.68 -8.21 -18.05
C GLY A 219 13.59 -9.37 -18.45
N LEU A 220 13.48 -9.85 -19.70
CA LEU A 220 14.38 -10.87 -20.25
C LEU A 220 15.86 -10.44 -20.27
N ASN A 221 16.13 -9.13 -20.28
CA ASN A 221 17.49 -8.57 -20.27
C ASN A 221 17.93 -8.12 -18.87
N GLU A 222 17.17 -8.45 -17.83
CA GLU A 222 17.52 -8.14 -16.45
C GLU A 222 18.07 -9.37 -15.78
N ARG A 223 19.11 -9.18 -14.95
CA ARG A 223 19.58 -10.24 -14.06
C ARG A 223 18.95 -10.05 -12.70
N LEU A 224 18.33 -11.09 -12.17
CA LEU A 224 17.97 -11.13 -10.77
C LEU A 224 19.22 -11.25 -9.91
N VAL A 225 19.33 -10.35 -8.93
CA VAL A 225 20.41 -10.35 -7.96
C VAL A 225 19.79 -10.49 -6.59
N SER A 226 20.36 -11.37 -5.78
CA SER A 226 19.99 -11.54 -4.39
C SER A 226 20.67 -10.49 -3.51
N ASN A 227 19.96 -10.02 -2.50
CA ASN A 227 20.50 -9.20 -1.43
C ASN A 227 20.08 -9.78 -0.07
N SER A 228 20.88 -9.50 0.95
CA SER A 228 20.52 -9.70 2.35
C SER A 228 20.81 -8.43 3.13
N GLU A 229 19.82 -7.93 3.87
CA GLU A 229 19.95 -6.76 4.72
C GLU A 229 19.69 -7.14 6.17
N ASN A 230 20.49 -6.58 7.07
CA ASN A 230 20.32 -6.76 8.50
C ASN A 230 19.79 -5.46 9.11
N PHE A 231 18.75 -5.59 9.91
CA PHE A 231 18.18 -4.51 10.70
C PHE A 231 18.26 -4.86 12.19
N SER A 232 18.41 -3.86 13.03
CA SER A 232 18.19 -4.01 14.46
C SER A 232 16.72 -3.75 14.75
N GLY A 233 16.10 -4.62 15.54
CA GLY A 233 14.81 -4.32 16.16
C GLY A 233 14.92 -3.02 16.95
N VAL A 234 13.93 -2.15 16.81
CA VAL A 234 13.96 -0.77 17.32
C VAL A 234 13.14 -0.67 18.59
N ALA A 235 13.58 0.17 19.55
CA ALA A 235 12.87 0.45 20.79
C ALA A 235 11.42 0.91 20.54
N GLY A 236 10.50 0.46 21.39
CA GLY A 236 9.06 0.64 21.21
C GLY A 236 8.46 -0.57 20.52
N ALA A 237 7.77 -1.41 21.31
CA ALA A 237 7.14 -2.68 20.91
C ALA A 237 5.91 -2.47 20.00
N SER A 238 6.00 -1.57 19.04
CA SER A 238 4.94 -1.20 18.10
C SER A 238 5.54 -0.64 16.81
N ASN A 239 4.84 -0.88 15.70
CA ASN A 239 5.03 -0.09 14.49
C ASN A 239 4.70 1.37 14.84
N GLN A 240 5.48 2.35 14.41
CA GLN A 240 5.19 3.76 14.73
C GLN A 240 4.81 4.50 13.46
N ALA A 241 3.61 5.08 13.45
CA ALA A 241 3.11 5.87 12.34
C ALA A 241 2.26 7.02 12.86
N ASP A 242 2.28 8.14 12.14
CA ASP A 242 1.42 9.28 12.43
C ASP A 242 0.41 9.44 11.29
N PHE A 243 -0.78 9.92 11.63
CA PHE A 243 -1.87 10.05 10.67
C PHE A 243 -2.47 11.44 10.73
N LEU A 244 -2.56 12.11 9.58
CA LEU A 244 -3.29 13.37 9.42
C LEU A 244 -4.54 13.10 8.60
N PHE A 245 -5.71 13.27 9.21
CA PHE A 245 -6.98 13.26 8.50
C PHE A 245 -7.29 14.68 7.99
N VAL A 246 -7.62 14.78 6.71
CA VAL A 246 -8.10 15.99 6.05
C VAL A 246 -9.49 15.66 5.56
N ILE A 247 -10.52 16.14 6.27
CA ILE A 247 -11.90 15.72 6.03
C ILE A 247 -12.68 16.87 5.43
N ASP A 248 -13.35 16.57 4.34
CA ASP A 248 -14.35 17.43 3.74
C ASP A 248 -15.56 17.59 4.64
N ASP A 249 -15.81 18.84 5.02
CA ASP A 249 -16.89 19.27 5.89
C ASP A 249 -17.99 20.03 5.15
N SER A 250 -18.06 19.90 3.83
CA SER A 250 -19.11 20.44 2.98
C SER A 250 -20.48 19.78 3.21
N GLY A 251 -21.53 20.44 2.71
CA GLY A 251 -22.91 19.98 2.78
C GLY A 251 -23.18 18.64 2.08
N SER A 252 -22.42 18.31 1.04
CA SER A 252 -22.62 17.11 0.20
C SER A 252 -22.12 15.83 0.88
N MET A 253 -21.19 15.96 1.83
CA MET A 253 -20.59 14.87 2.61
C MET A 253 -21.53 14.21 3.64
N GLY A 254 -22.84 14.49 3.64
CA GLY A 254 -23.77 14.04 4.68
C GLY A 254 -23.77 12.53 4.94
N ASP A 255 -23.91 11.73 3.89
CA ASP A 255 -23.92 10.25 4.01
C ASP A 255 -22.50 9.70 4.28
N GLN A 256 -21.48 10.38 3.76
CA GLN A 256 -20.07 10.04 3.90
C GLN A 256 -19.57 10.29 5.33
N GLN A 257 -20.03 11.33 6.02
CA GLN A 257 -19.65 11.59 7.41
C GLN A 257 -20.16 10.49 8.35
N ALA A 258 -21.38 9.98 8.13
CA ALA A 258 -21.89 8.84 8.86
C ALA A 258 -21.04 7.58 8.61
N ALA A 259 -20.67 7.33 7.36
CA ALA A 259 -19.77 6.23 6.99
C ALA A 259 -18.36 6.40 7.59
N LEU A 260 -17.86 7.63 7.69
CA LEU A 260 -16.56 7.94 8.29
C LEU A 260 -16.54 7.67 9.80
N SER A 261 -17.61 8.02 10.52
CA SER A 261 -17.78 7.68 11.93
C SER A 261 -17.69 6.15 12.16
N VAL A 262 -18.37 5.38 11.31
CA VAL A 262 -18.27 3.90 11.33
C VAL A 262 -16.85 3.45 10.99
N ALA A 263 -16.24 4.04 9.97
CA ALA A 263 -14.88 3.70 9.54
C ALA A 263 -13.83 4.01 10.61
N ALA A 264 -14.02 5.04 11.45
CA ALA A 264 -13.12 5.36 12.57
C ALA A 264 -13.06 4.22 13.60
N THR A 265 -14.16 3.46 13.77
CA THR A 265 -14.14 2.23 14.60
C THR A 265 -13.36 1.10 13.93
N ASN A 266 -13.44 0.96 12.61
CA ASN A 266 -12.66 -0.05 11.90
C ASN A 266 -11.17 0.34 11.76
N PHE A 267 -10.88 1.64 11.72
CA PHE A 267 -9.53 2.18 11.78
C PHE A 267 -8.87 1.83 13.12
N GLU A 268 -9.60 1.92 14.24
CA GLU A 268 -9.12 1.42 15.54
C GLU A 268 -8.77 -0.08 15.48
N ALA A 269 -9.66 -0.90 14.92
CA ALA A 269 -9.42 -2.34 14.78
C ALA A 269 -8.16 -2.62 13.94
N ALA A 270 -7.94 -1.86 12.87
CA ALA A 270 -6.74 -1.95 12.05
C ALA A 270 -5.47 -1.52 12.79
N LEU A 271 -5.50 -0.42 13.55
CA LEU A 271 -4.38 0.04 14.39
C LEU A 271 -4.00 -1.02 15.42
N ASN A 272 -5.00 -1.62 16.07
CA ASN A 272 -4.81 -2.69 17.05
C ASN A 272 -4.22 -3.95 16.41
N LEU A 273 -4.74 -4.36 15.26
CA LEU A 273 -4.23 -5.53 14.52
C LEU A 273 -2.78 -5.32 14.05
N ALA A 274 -2.47 -4.11 13.57
CA ALA A 274 -1.14 -3.74 13.12
C ALA A 274 -0.16 -3.44 14.27
N GLY A 275 -0.64 -3.38 15.52
CA GLY A 275 0.16 -3.02 16.68
C GLY A 275 0.84 -1.66 16.51
N VAL A 276 0.13 -0.68 15.92
CA VAL A 276 0.69 0.65 15.61
C VAL A 276 0.55 1.57 16.83
N ASN A 277 1.65 2.17 17.26
CA ASN A 277 1.65 3.33 18.16
C ASN A 277 1.52 4.59 17.30
N PHE A 278 0.43 5.31 17.49
CA PHE A 278 0.04 6.40 16.63
C PHE A 278 -0.08 7.76 17.33
N ASN A 279 0.15 8.81 16.55
CA ASN A 279 -0.43 10.12 16.80
C ASN A 279 -1.42 10.43 15.66
N LEU A 280 -2.52 11.08 16.01
CA LEU A 280 -3.57 11.50 15.09
C LEU A 280 -3.71 13.01 15.11
N ALA A 281 -3.90 13.60 13.95
CA ALA A 281 -4.36 14.97 13.80
C ALA A 281 -5.51 14.99 12.80
N LEU A 282 -6.44 15.93 12.99
CA LEU A 282 -7.58 16.14 12.11
C LEU A 282 -7.65 17.61 11.75
N ILE A 283 -7.72 17.89 10.46
CA ILE A 283 -8.04 19.20 9.89
C ILE A 283 -9.18 19.04 8.88
N THR A 284 -9.82 20.14 8.49
CA THR A 284 -10.84 20.13 7.43
C THR A 284 -10.35 20.77 6.14
N THR A 285 -11.08 20.55 5.05
CA THR A 285 -10.81 21.15 3.73
C THR A 285 -11.27 22.61 3.65
N SER A 286 -12.11 23.05 4.59
CA SER A 286 -12.65 24.40 4.75
C SER A 286 -11.62 25.54 4.87
N ASP A 287 -12.14 26.76 5.10
CA ASP A 287 -11.45 28.05 5.20
C ASP A 287 -9.93 27.97 5.40
N GLY A 288 -9.21 28.39 4.35
CA GLY A 288 -7.75 28.26 4.23
C GLY A 288 -6.95 28.80 5.42
N ALA A 289 -5.71 28.30 5.53
CA ALA A 289 -4.79 28.52 6.66
C ALA A 289 -4.22 29.94 6.89
N GLU A 290 -4.95 30.99 6.53
CA GLU A 290 -4.49 32.37 6.67
C GLU A 290 -4.39 32.81 8.14
N GLU A 291 -3.24 33.36 8.51
CA GLU A 291 -3.00 33.94 9.84
C GLU A 291 -3.97 35.10 10.09
N GLY A 292 -4.77 35.01 11.15
CA GLY A 292 -5.79 36.02 11.48
C GLY A 292 -7.17 35.77 10.87
N SER A 293 -7.43 34.58 10.32
CA SER A 293 -8.79 34.13 10.00
C SER A 293 -9.73 34.42 11.17
N THR A 294 -10.81 35.18 10.91
CA THR A 294 -11.87 35.45 11.87
C THR A 294 -12.90 34.33 11.91
N CYS A 295 -12.57 33.17 11.36
CA CYS A 295 -13.43 32.00 11.42
C CYS A 295 -13.58 31.58 12.89
N ILE A 296 -14.83 31.48 13.35
CA ILE A 296 -15.17 31.13 14.74
C ILE A 296 -15.78 29.71 14.80
N ASP A 297 -16.37 29.23 13.70
CA ASP A 297 -17.02 27.91 13.58
C ASP A 297 -16.58 27.23 12.25
N ASN A 298 -16.27 25.94 12.28
CA ASN A 298 -15.89 25.07 11.12
C ASN A 298 -14.63 25.48 10.34
N CYS A 299 -13.60 25.92 11.05
CA CYS A 299 -12.31 26.28 10.46
C CYS A 299 -11.43 25.03 10.25
N TYR A 300 -10.51 25.10 9.29
CA TYR A 300 -9.59 23.98 9.01
C TYR A 300 -8.80 23.52 10.25
N ASP A 301 -8.54 24.41 11.20
CA ASP A 301 -7.77 24.13 12.42
C ASP A 301 -8.62 23.79 13.65
N ARG A 302 -9.96 23.79 13.53
CA ARG A 302 -10.90 23.60 14.65
C ARG A 302 -10.55 22.38 15.49
N SER A 303 -10.40 21.21 14.87
CA SER A 303 -10.10 19.97 15.60
C SER A 303 -8.71 19.96 16.25
N VAL A 304 -7.73 20.64 15.64
CA VAL A 304 -6.41 20.78 16.27
C VAL A 304 -6.42 21.81 17.40
N GLN A 305 -7.27 22.83 17.33
CA GLN A 305 -7.46 23.77 18.43
C GLN A 305 -8.21 23.10 19.61
N SER A 306 -9.23 22.28 19.34
CA SER A 306 -10.04 21.61 20.37
C SER A 306 -9.31 20.43 21.02
N ALA A 307 -8.81 19.49 20.22
CA ALA A 307 -8.25 18.22 20.70
C ALA A 307 -6.72 18.16 20.60
N GLY A 308 -6.11 18.99 19.76
CA GLY A 308 -4.66 18.94 19.52
C GLY A 308 -4.24 17.69 18.74
N ILE A 309 -3.01 17.24 19.01
CA ILE A 309 -2.53 15.95 18.53
C ILE A 309 -3.07 14.87 19.47
N MET A 310 -3.85 13.96 18.90
CA MET A 310 -4.57 12.92 19.63
C MET A 310 -3.75 11.64 19.70
N THR A 311 -3.71 11.03 20.88
CA THR A 311 -3.14 9.69 21.10
C THR A 311 -4.20 8.68 21.56
N ASP A 312 -5.43 9.15 21.78
CA ASP A 312 -6.60 8.33 22.14
C ASP A 312 -7.56 8.31 20.95
N ILE A 313 -7.82 7.12 20.44
CA ILE A 313 -8.71 6.91 19.30
C ILE A 313 -10.16 7.31 19.59
N ASN A 314 -10.59 7.31 20.86
CA ASN A 314 -11.94 7.75 21.23
C ASN A 314 -12.09 9.28 21.12
N VAL A 315 -11.02 10.03 21.39
CA VAL A 315 -10.98 11.48 21.13
C VAL A 315 -11.08 11.71 19.62
N PHE A 316 -10.32 10.96 18.82
CA PHE A 316 -10.41 11.04 17.35
C PHE A 316 -11.81 10.75 16.81
N LYS A 317 -12.47 9.67 17.27
CA LYS A 317 -13.86 9.36 16.87
C LYS A 317 -14.82 10.49 17.21
N THR A 318 -14.68 11.06 18.41
CA THR A 318 -15.48 12.20 18.84
C THR A 318 -15.23 13.41 17.93
N GLU A 319 -13.98 13.70 17.59
CA GLU A 319 -13.66 14.81 16.69
C GLU A 319 -14.23 14.60 15.29
N VAL A 320 -14.08 13.40 14.71
CA VAL A 320 -14.70 13.01 13.42
C VAL A 320 -16.22 13.26 13.45
N ASP A 321 -16.91 12.82 14.50
CA ASP A 321 -18.36 13.02 14.65
C ASP A 321 -18.75 14.50 14.73
N THR A 322 -17.83 15.37 15.16
CA THR A 322 -18.09 16.80 15.32
C THR A 322 -17.71 17.65 14.10
N VAL A 323 -16.98 17.10 13.11
CA VAL A 323 -16.60 17.83 11.88
C VAL A 323 -17.84 18.43 11.22
N GLY A 324 -18.86 17.60 10.99
CA GLY A 324 -20.13 18.04 10.42
C GLY A 324 -20.06 18.36 8.93
N ILE A 325 -21.04 19.13 8.46
CA ILE A 325 -21.28 19.43 7.03
C ILE A 325 -21.49 20.93 6.75
N ASN A 326 -21.02 21.78 7.65
CA ASN A 326 -21.26 23.23 7.64
C ASN A 326 -20.00 24.02 7.22
N GLY A 327 -19.11 23.36 6.49
CA GLY A 327 -17.87 23.91 5.96
C GLY A 327 -18.06 24.93 4.85
N SER A 328 -16.94 25.44 4.37
CA SER A 328 -16.81 26.46 3.34
C SER A 328 -16.95 25.86 1.95
N ILE A 329 -17.63 26.52 1.01
CA ILE A 329 -17.67 26.07 -0.40
C ILE A 329 -16.30 26.09 -1.12
N ILE A 330 -15.26 26.59 -0.44
CA ILE A 330 -13.88 26.67 -0.95
C ILE A 330 -13.04 25.55 -0.33
N GLU A 331 -12.99 24.41 -1.00
CA GLU A 331 -12.36 23.19 -0.49
C GLU A 331 -10.87 23.11 -0.86
N THR A 332 -10.00 23.31 0.12
CA THR A 332 -8.54 23.46 -0.07
C THR A 332 -7.72 22.50 0.78
N GLY A 333 -8.18 21.25 0.89
CA GLY A 333 -7.55 20.21 1.71
C GLY A 333 -6.03 20.07 1.53
N ILE A 334 -5.55 20.06 0.29
CA ILE A 334 -4.10 19.97 -0.02
C ILE A 334 -3.36 21.18 0.57
N TYR A 335 -3.86 22.40 0.34
CA TYR A 335 -3.24 23.62 0.83
C TYR A 335 -3.19 23.65 2.36
N ASN A 336 -4.31 23.30 3.00
CA ASN A 336 -4.44 23.25 4.46
C ASN A 336 -3.48 22.23 5.07
N ALA A 337 -3.36 21.05 4.47
CA ALA A 337 -2.42 20.03 4.89
C ALA A 337 -0.97 20.54 4.78
N GLU A 338 -0.57 21.15 3.65
CA GLU A 338 0.77 21.74 3.51
C GLU A 338 1.04 22.81 4.57
N GLN A 339 0.12 23.77 4.75
CA GLN A 339 0.33 24.85 5.71
C GLN A 339 0.40 24.34 7.15
N SER A 340 -0.41 23.34 7.51
CA SER A 340 -0.44 22.76 8.86
C SER A 340 0.86 22.02 9.21
N LEU A 341 1.52 21.42 8.21
CA LEU A 341 2.72 20.58 8.36
C LEU A 341 4.05 21.34 8.22
N LYS A 342 4.04 22.60 7.78
CA LYS A 342 5.26 23.40 7.59
C LYS A 342 6.16 23.42 8.83
N ARG A 343 7.47 23.37 8.61
CA ARG A 343 8.50 23.39 9.66
C ARG A 343 9.68 24.27 9.26
N THR A 344 9.93 25.32 10.03
CA THR A 344 11.12 26.17 9.87
C THR A 344 12.43 25.38 9.93
N ALA A 345 12.47 24.29 10.71
CA ALA A 345 13.60 23.37 10.77
C ALA A 345 13.92 22.67 9.44
N TYR A 346 12.96 22.60 8.52
CA TYR A 346 13.08 21.98 7.19
C TYR A 346 13.08 23.03 6.05
N GLY A 347 13.28 24.30 6.40
CA GLY A 347 13.41 25.40 5.44
C GLY A 347 12.10 26.11 5.07
N ASP A 348 10.98 25.78 5.72
CA ASP A 348 9.72 26.52 5.52
C ASP A 348 9.76 27.90 6.19
N SER A 349 8.97 28.84 5.67
CA SER A 349 8.94 30.22 6.15
C SER A 349 8.37 30.40 7.56
N PHE A 350 7.58 29.44 8.05
CA PHE A 350 6.98 29.43 9.37
C PHE A 350 6.70 27.99 9.82
N ASN A 351 6.38 27.81 11.10
CA ASN A 351 5.88 26.52 11.61
C ASN A 351 4.37 26.47 11.46
N GLY A 352 3.85 25.44 10.79
CA GLY A 352 2.43 25.16 10.73
C GLY A 352 1.83 24.87 12.10
N LEU A 353 0.50 24.86 12.18
CA LEU A 353 -0.21 24.66 13.45
C LEU A 353 0.13 23.34 14.15
N LEU A 354 0.47 22.29 13.39
CA LEU A 354 0.85 20.98 13.93
C LEU A 354 2.30 20.95 14.45
N ASN A 355 3.07 22.01 14.17
CA ASN A 355 4.45 22.20 14.61
C ASN A 355 4.65 23.50 15.41
N THR A 356 3.55 24.07 15.91
CA THR A 356 3.54 25.31 16.70
C THR A 356 3.13 25.03 18.15
N GLY A 357 3.59 25.86 19.09
CA GLY A 357 3.22 25.74 20.51
C GLY A 357 3.87 24.56 21.22
N GLY A 358 5.02 24.09 20.74
CA GLY A 358 5.74 22.93 21.30
C GLY A 358 5.25 21.57 20.78
N ARG A 359 4.28 21.56 19.86
CA ARG A 359 3.84 20.35 19.14
C ARG A 359 4.93 19.91 18.15
N ILE A 360 5.05 18.60 17.95
CA ILE A 360 5.94 17.99 16.96
C ILE A 360 5.11 16.97 16.18
N PHE A 361 4.90 17.24 14.89
CA PHE A 361 4.13 16.36 14.02
C PHE A 361 4.65 16.43 12.56
N PRO A 362 5.03 15.31 11.96
CA PRO A 362 5.07 13.97 12.56
C PRO A 362 6.17 13.86 13.63
N ARG A 363 6.02 12.87 14.51
CA ARG A 363 7.06 12.43 15.45
C ARG A 363 8.31 12.00 14.67
N GLU A 364 9.47 12.16 15.29
CA GLU A 364 10.72 11.67 14.71
C GLU A 364 10.67 10.16 14.48
N ASN A 365 11.28 9.69 13.39
CA ASN A 365 11.34 8.28 13.01
C ASN A 365 9.98 7.59 12.82
N THR A 366 8.92 8.35 12.52
CA THR A 366 7.60 7.82 12.17
C THR A 366 7.26 8.11 10.72
N GLN A 367 6.56 7.17 10.07
CA GLN A 367 5.96 7.44 8.76
C GLN A 367 4.70 8.29 8.98
N LEU A 368 4.61 9.45 8.33
CA LEU A 368 3.37 10.20 8.24
C LEU A 368 2.53 9.69 7.07
N SER A 369 1.28 9.35 7.36
CA SER A 369 0.24 9.01 6.38
C SER A 369 -0.88 10.04 6.44
N ILE A 370 -1.01 10.85 5.41
CA ILE A 370 -2.11 11.79 5.23
C ILE A 370 -3.27 11.05 4.56
N ILE A 371 -4.49 11.29 5.02
CA ILE A 371 -5.72 10.69 4.51
C ILE A 371 -6.68 11.83 4.18
N ILE A 372 -6.93 12.03 2.89
CA ILE A 372 -7.84 13.07 2.40
C ILE A 372 -9.16 12.41 2.01
N LEU A 373 -10.26 12.82 2.64
CA LEU A 373 -11.62 12.43 2.27
C LEU A 373 -12.36 13.64 1.71
N SER A 374 -12.85 13.55 0.49
CA SER A 374 -13.63 14.63 -0.15
C SER A 374 -14.43 14.08 -1.33
N ASP A 375 -15.67 14.54 -1.48
CA ASP A 375 -16.46 14.33 -2.70
C ASP A 375 -16.33 15.51 -3.68
N GLU A 376 -15.48 16.49 -3.36
CA GLU A 376 -15.23 17.69 -4.14
C GLU A 376 -13.83 17.70 -4.78
N VAL A 377 -13.66 18.58 -5.76
CA VAL A 377 -12.35 18.85 -6.38
C VAL A 377 -11.52 19.80 -5.52
N SER A 378 -10.19 19.59 -5.48
CA SER A 378 -9.33 20.54 -4.77
C SER A 378 -9.33 21.91 -5.45
N GLN A 379 -9.61 22.94 -4.66
CA GLN A 379 -9.58 24.35 -5.09
C GLN A 379 -8.28 25.04 -4.65
N TYR A 380 -7.15 24.32 -4.65
CA TYR A 380 -5.85 24.79 -4.14
C TYR A 380 -5.47 26.22 -4.61
N SER A 381 -5.71 26.52 -5.89
CA SER A 381 -5.38 27.82 -6.50
C SER A 381 -6.10 29.01 -5.87
N SER A 382 -7.27 28.78 -5.26
CA SER A 382 -8.05 29.80 -4.55
C SER A 382 -7.33 30.36 -3.33
N ARG A 383 -6.38 29.61 -2.74
CA ARG A 383 -5.64 30.00 -1.52
C ARG A 383 -4.14 30.16 -1.71
N SER A 384 -3.58 29.61 -2.79
CA SER A 384 -2.15 29.73 -3.13
C SER A 384 -1.80 31.02 -3.91
N GLY A 385 -2.69 32.02 -3.92
CA GLY A 385 -2.51 33.24 -4.72
C GLY A 385 -2.64 33.02 -6.22
N GLY A 386 -3.46 32.04 -6.65
CA GLY A 386 -3.66 31.68 -8.05
C GLY A 386 -2.65 30.67 -8.61
N THR A 387 -1.80 30.09 -7.77
CA THR A 387 -0.80 29.10 -8.19
C THR A 387 -1.43 27.70 -8.27
N ASN A 388 -1.29 27.04 -9.41
CA ASN A 388 -1.75 25.66 -9.53
C ASN A 388 -0.90 24.71 -8.66
N PHE A 389 -1.55 23.72 -8.05
CA PHE A 389 -0.85 22.68 -7.31
C PHE A 389 0.01 21.83 -8.25
N ASN A 390 1.19 21.41 -7.78
CA ASN A 390 2.07 20.50 -8.49
C ASN A 390 2.24 19.20 -7.67
N PRO A 391 1.61 18.08 -8.08
CA PRO A 391 1.69 16.80 -7.38
C PRO A 391 3.11 16.23 -7.26
N SER A 392 4.02 16.59 -8.18
CA SER A 392 5.40 16.07 -8.19
C SER A 392 6.42 16.97 -7.49
N ASN A 393 6.03 18.18 -7.09
CA ASN A 393 6.92 19.13 -6.42
C ASN A 393 6.16 19.95 -5.37
N ASN A 394 6.10 19.40 -4.16
CA ASN A 394 5.37 19.94 -3.02
C ASN A 394 6.01 19.45 -1.70
N LEU A 395 5.45 19.89 -0.58
CA LEU A 395 5.96 19.54 0.75
C LEU A 395 5.92 18.02 1.01
N PHE A 396 4.87 17.32 0.57
CA PHE A 396 4.70 15.89 0.81
C PHE A 396 5.79 15.05 0.13
N ILE A 397 6.11 15.38 -1.13
CA ILE A 397 7.20 14.73 -1.88
C ILE A 397 8.56 15.03 -1.24
N ARG A 398 8.81 16.30 -0.89
CA ARG A 398 10.06 16.74 -0.27
C ARG A 398 10.35 15.99 1.03
N ASP A 399 9.32 15.85 1.88
CA ASP A 399 9.46 15.31 3.22
C ASP A 399 9.18 13.80 3.29
N GLY A 400 8.84 13.17 2.16
CA GLY A 400 8.60 11.72 2.07
C GLY A 400 7.32 11.27 2.78
N PHE A 401 6.30 12.13 2.81
CA PHE A 401 5.01 11.82 3.39
C PHE A 401 4.15 11.01 2.41
N LEU A 402 3.43 10.02 2.94
CA LEU A 402 2.49 9.23 2.16
C LEU A 402 1.13 9.95 2.18
N VAL A 403 0.56 10.24 1.01
CA VAL A 403 -0.79 10.80 0.92
C VAL A 403 -1.72 9.73 0.34
N ASN A 404 -2.85 9.52 0.99
CA ASN A 404 -3.92 8.67 0.50
C ASN A 404 -5.14 9.54 0.26
N SER A 405 -5.89 9.25 -0.80
CA SER A 405 -7.15 9.90 -1.11
C SER A 405 -8.30 8.90 -1.02
N ILE A 406 -9.45 9.33 -0.53
CA ILE A 406 -10.72 8.62 -0.62
C ILE A 406 -11.69 9.64 -1.22
N VAL A 407 -11.83 9.57 -2.53
CA VAL A 407 -12.49 10.61 -3.34
C VAL A 407 -13.42 9.97 -4.36
N ASP A 408 -14.25 10.77 -5.03
CA ASP A 408 -14.97 10.27 -6.20
C ASP A 408 -13.97 10.03 -7.33
N ILE A 409 -13.98 8.80 -7.84
CA ILE A 409 -13.14 8.36 -8.96
C ILE A 409 -13.97 8.09 -10.22
N GLY A 410 -15.10 8.79 -10.37
CA GLY A 410 -16.04 8.65 -11.49
C GLY A 410 -16.99 7.46 -11.36
N LEU A 411 -17.16 6.93 -10.14
CA LEU A 411 -17.91 5.70 -9.87
C LEU A 411 -19.15 5.92 -8.98
N CYS A 412 -19.41 7.15 -8.55
CA CYS A 412 -20.53 7.48 -7.67
C CYS A 412 -21.92 7.43 -8.34
N GLY A 413 -22.00 7.35 -9.66
CA GLY A 413 -23.26 7.08 -10.38
C GLY A 413 -24.31 8.20 -10.30
N ASP A 414 -23.92 9.40 -9.88
CA ASP A 414 -24.76 10.60 -9.82
C ASP A 414 -25.01 11.25 -11.20
N GLY A 415 -24.46 10.65 -12.27
CA GLY A 415 -24.53 11.19 -13.62
C GLY A 415 -23.35 12.09 -13.99
N SER A 416 -22.39 12.31 -13.09
CA SER A 416 -21.05 12.81 -13.41
C SER A 416 -20.23 11.69 -14.07
N PHE A 417 -20.67 11.24 -15.24
CA PHE A 417 -19.79 10.48 -16.13
C PHE A 417 -18.74 11.45 -16.65
N TYR A 418 -17.64 11.58 -15.92
CA TYR A 418 -16.41 12.12 -16.47
C TYR A 418 -15.96 11.14 -17.56
N PRO A 419 -15.95 11.51 -18.85
CA PRO A 419 -15.50 10.60 -19.87
C PRO A 419 -14.05 10.17 -19.59
N PRO A 420 -13.62 8.97 -20.03
CA PRO A 420 -12.22 8.56 -19.90
C PRO A 420 -11.32 9.62 -20.57
N GLY A 421 -10.48 10.27 -19.77
CA GLY A 421 -9.65 11.43 -20.17
C GLY A 421 -10.15 12.80 -19.69
N GLU A 422 -11.30 12.88 -19.00
CA GLU A 422 -11.75 14.04 -18.21
C GLU A 422 -11.93 13.68 -16.72
N GLU A 423 -11.60 12.45 -16.30
CA GLU A 423 -11.62 11.98 -14.89
C GLU A 423 -10.54 12.65 -14.00
N THR A 424 -10.00 13.77 -14.45
CA THR A 424 -8.89 14.48 -13.80
C THR A 424 -9.44 15.65 -12.99
N ASN A 425 -8.75 15.99 -11.90
CA ASN A 425 -8.80 17.28 -11.18
C ASN A 425 -9.41 17.28 -9.78
N ALA A 426 -9.64 16.13 -9.12
CA ALA A 426 -9.65 16.18 -7.66
C ALA A 426 -8.30 16.70 -7.13
N GLN A 427 -7.20 16.45 -7.84
CA GLN A 427 -5.80 16.70 -7.47
C GLN A 427 -5.33 15.86 -6.27
N TYR A 428 -6.26 15.38 -5.44
CA TYR A 428 -6.03 14.51 -4.30
C TYR A 428 -5.51 13.13 -4.71
N ASP A 429 -6.08 12.55 -5.76
CA ASP A 429 -5.67 11.28 -6.38
C ASP A 429 -4.30 11.39 -7.07
N ASP A 430 -4.06 12.46 -7.84
CA ASP A 430 -2.74 12.75 -8.41
C ASP A 430 -1.66 12.84 -7.33
N LEU A 431 -1.97 13.50 -6.22
CA LEU A 431 -1.07 13.59 -5.06
C LEU A 431 -0.85 12.24 -4.38
N ALA A 432 -1.91 11.45 -4.22
CA ALA A 432 -1.80 10.12 -3.66
C ALA A 432 -0.91 9.23 -4.54
N ILE A 433 -1.09 9.26 -5.86
CA ILE A 433 -0.25 8.55 -6.82
C ILE A 433 1.20 9.04 -6.75
N ALA A 434 1.43 10.35 -6.74
CA ALA A 434 2.78 10.92 -6.73
C ALA A 434 3.56 10.57 -5.45
N THR A 435 2.86 10.42 -4.32
CA THR A 435 3.46 10.02 -3.04
C THR A 435 3.51 8.49 -2.84
N GLY A 436 2.93 7.71 -3.76
CA GLY A 436 2.87 6.26 -3.71
C GLY A 436 1.81 5.72 -2.74
N GLY A 437 0.83 6.53 -2.33
CA GLY A 437 -0.28 6.12 -1.47
C GLY A 437 -1.48 5.56 -2.24
N LEU A 438 -2.56 5.33 -1.50
CA LEU A 438 -3.79 4.69 -2.00
C LEU A 438 -4.79 5.71 -2.52
N VAL A 439 -5.49 5.34 -3.60
CA VAL A 439 -6.68 6.04 -4.11
C VAL A 439 -7.90 5.16 -3.86
N GLY A 440 -8.69 5.51 -2.85
CA GLY A 440 -9.96 4.88 -2.51
C GLY A 440 -11.15 5.59 -3.17
N ASN A 441 -12.25 4.84 -3.33
CA ASN A 441 -13.51 5.39 -3.82
C ASN A 441 -14.40 5.83 -2.65
N ILE A 442 -14.80 7.10 -2.63
CA ILE A 442 -15.71 7.64 -1.61
C ILE A 442 -17.12 7.06 -1.68
N CYS A 443 -17.52 6.48 -2.83
CA CYS A 443 -18.79 5.80 -3.01
C CYS A 443 -18.71 4.28 -2.88
N ASN A 444 -17.62 3.75 -2.32
CA ASN A 444 -17.49 2.32 -2.07
C ASN A 444 -18.63 1.83 -1.16
N GLY A 445 -19.47 0.90 -1.62
CA GLY A 445 -20.69 0.46 -0.91
C GLY A 445 -22.00 1.05 -1.46
N GLY A 446 -21.91 1.92 -2.49
CA GLY A 446 -23.06 2.51 -3.16
C GLY A 446 -23.80 3.49 -2.24
N ALA A 447 -25.12 3.31 -2.08
CA ALA A 447 -25.97 4.16 -1.24
C ALA A 447 -25.61 4.14 0.26
N THR A 448 -24.68 3.30 0.69
CA THR A 448 -24.14 3.32 2.07
C THR A 448 -22.62 3.19 1.98
N PRO A 449 -21.88 4.31 1.96
CA PRO A 449 -20.44 4.28 1.84
C PRO A 449 -19.79 3.45 2.96
N ASN A 450 -18.67 2.79 2.64
CA ASN A 450 -17.92 1.93 3.55
C ASN A 450 -16.42 2.07 3.32
N PHE A 451 -15.75 2.75 4.23
CA PHE A 451 -14.31 3.01 4.15
C PHE A 451 -13.46 1.99 4.91
N SER A 452 -14.07 1.01 5.57
CA SER A 452 -13.39 0.13 6.54
C SER A 452 -12.19 -0.59 5.95
N ALA A 453 -12.34 -1.13 4.74
CA ALA A 453 -11.30 -1.89 4.08
C ALA A 453 -10.16 -1.00 3.53
N VAL A 454 -10.46 0.21 3.05
CA VAL A 454 -9.42 1.16 2.61
C VAL A 454 -8.66 1.73 3.81
N MET A 455 -9.37 2.06 4.90
CA MET A 455 -8.77 2.50 6.17
C MET A 455 -7.82 1.44 6.74
N GLN A 456 -8.21 0.16 6.69
CA GLN A 456 -7.34 -0.94 7.06
C GLN A 456 -6.07 -0.99 6.21
N ASN A 457 -6.19 -0.89 4.88
CA ASN A 457 -5.04 -0.90 3.98
C ASN A 457 -4.09 0.29 4.24
N ILE A 458 -4.62 1.49 4.51
CA ILE A 458 -3.83 2.67 4.85
C ILE A 458 -2.99 2.41 6.12
N VAL A 459 -3.60 1.86 7.17
CA VAL A 459 -2.87 1.51 8.41
C VAL A 459 -1.75 0.50 8.11
N PHE A 460 -2.02 -0.51 7.30
CA PHE A 460 -1.01 -1.52 6.96
C PHE A 460 0.15 -0.92 6.15
N GLN A 461 -0.11 0.02 5.24
CA GLN A 461 0.97 0.71 4.53
C GLN A 461 1.82 1.57 5.46
N ALA A 462 1.18 2.27 6.41
CA ALA A 462 1.86 3.10 7.38
C ALA A 462 2.68 2.28 8.41
N ALA A 463 2.39 0.99 8.58
CA ALA A 463 3.13 0.10 9.48
C ALA A 463 4.54 -0.26 8.98
N GLY A 464 4.89 0.05 7.72
CA GLY A 464 6.19 -0.20 7.14
C GLY A 464 7.33 0.48 7.90
N LYS A 465 8.32 -0.30 8.37
CA LYS A 465 9.40 0.20 9.25
C LYS A 465 10.80 -0.11 8.74
N TYR A 466 11.02 -1.35 8.28
CA TYR A 466 12.34 -1.81 7.86
C TYR A 466 12.50 -1.60 6.35
N LYS A 467 12.92 -0.38 5.97
CA LYS A 467 13.08 0.02 4.56
C LYS A 467 14.24 -0.68 3.89
N LEU A 468 13.97 -1.39 2.80
CA LEU A 468 14.97 -2.06 1.98
C LEU A 468 15.70 -1.03 1.11
N HIS A 469 17.01 -1.19 0.97
CA HIS A 469 17.85 -0.22 0.24
C HIS A 469 17.74 -0.40 -1.28
N GLN A 470 17.65 -1.64 -1.76
CA GLN A 470 17.43 -1.87 -3.18
C GLN A 470 15.94 -1.71 -3.48
N GLY A 471 15.63 -0.83 -4.43
CA GLY A 471 14.27 -0.67 -4.92
C GLY A 471 13.80 -1.91 -5.67
N HIS A 472 12.48 -2.07 -5.78
CA HIS A 472 11.85 -3.14 -6.57
C HIS A 472 12.19 -4.54 -6.08
N ALA A 473 12.31 -4.70 -4.76
CA ALA A 473 12.37 -6.01 -4.13
C ALA A 473 11.18 -6.84 -4.61
N LYS A 474 11.44 -8.09 -4.99
CA LYS A 474 10.46 -8.99 -5.57
C LYS A 474 9.70 -9.67 -4.42
N PRO A 475 8.42 -9.35 -4.15
CA PRO A 475 7.78 -9.78 -2.90
C PRO A 475 7.73 -11.29 -2.74
N ASN A 476 7.62 -12.03 -3.85
CA ASN A 476 7.63 -13.49 -3.85
C ASN A 476 8.97 -14.13 -3.49
N SER A 477 10.05 -13.35 -3.47
CA SER A 477 11.39 -13.81 -3.09
C SER A 477 11.76 -13.52 -1.63
N ILE A 478 10.95 -12.73 -0.93
CA ILE A 478 11.30 -12.20 0.39
C ILE A 478 11.27 -13.32 1.43
N ILE A 479 12.33 -13.38 2.23
CA ILE A 479 12.43 -14.25 3.39
C ILE A 479 12.88 -13.38 4.56
N VAL A 480 12.12 -13.41 5.65
CA VAL A 480 12.41 -12.63 6.85
C VAL A 480 12.71 -13.59 7.99
N THR A 481 13.81 -13.33 8.68
CA THR A 481 14.12 -14.01 9.96
C THR A 481 14.34 -12.98 11.05
N ALA A 482 13.89 -13.29 12.26
CA ALA A 482 14.17 -12.53 13.47
C ALA A 482 14.92 -13.45 14.44
N ASP A 483 16.14 -13.07 14.82
CA ASP A 483 17.03 -13.86 15.67
C ASP A 483 17.23 -15.30 15.15
N GLY A 484 17.29 -15.45 13.82
CA GLY A 484 17.44 -16.73 13.12
C GLY A 484 16.15 -17.56 12.99
N VAL A 485 15.02 -17.08 13.51
CA VAL A 485 13.71 -17.74 13.37
C VAL A 485 12.97 -17.17 12.17
N ALA A 486 12.61 -18.03 11.22
CA ALA A 486 11.84 -17.64 10.04
C ALA A 486 10.45 -17.11 10.43
N SER A 487 10.08 -15.97 9.86
CA SER A 487 8.74 -15.39 9.97
C SER A 487 7.93 -15.71 8.72
N SER A 488 6.65 -16.01 8.88
CA SER A 488 5.74 -16.26 7.76
C SER A 488 5.09 -14.95 7.27
N PRO A 489 4.73 -14.83 5.97
CA PRO A 489 3.90 -13.74 5.50
C PRO A 489 2.50 -13.81 6.14
N SER A 490 2.16 -12.87 7.03
CA SER A 490 0.85 -12.80 7.69
C SER A 490 0.65 -11.45 8.40
N ILE A 491 -0.56 -10.90 8.34
CA ILE A 491 -0.96 -9.71 9.13
C ILE A 491 -1.49 -10.05 10.53
N LYS A 492 -1.55 -11.35 10.88
CA LYS A 492 -1.95 -11.82 12.21
C LYS A 492 -0.74 -12.15 13.08
N GLN A 493 0.23 -12.86 12.51
CA GLN A 493 1.48 -13.22 13.19
C GLN A 493 2.57 -13.46 12.14
N GLY A 494 3.41 -12.45 11.91
CA GLY A 494 4.42 -12.56 10.86
C GLY A 494 4.84 -11.22 10.30
N TYR A 495 5.04 -11.18 8.98
CA TYR A 495 5.44 -9.98 8.27
C TYR A 495 4.58 -9.71 7.03
N MET A 496 4.64 -8.48 6.54
CA MET A 496 4.15 -8.08 5.22
C MET A 496 5.19 -7.17 4.57
N PHE A 497 5.36 -7.31 3.26
CA PHE A 497 6.10 -6.33 2.46
C PHE A 497 5.16 -5.20 2.01
N ILE A 498 5.56 -3.97 2.27
CA ILE A 498 4.84 -2.76 1.88
C ILE A 498 5.51 -2.18 0.64
N GLU A 499 4.86 -2.36 -0.51
CA GLU A 499 5.41 -1.99 -1.81
C GLU A 499 5.59 -0.48 -1.96
N GLY A 500 4.63 0.33 -1.50
CA GLY A 500 4.68 1.80 -1.55
C GLY A 500 5.90 2.41 -0.87
N THR A 501 6.36 1.82 0.24
CA THR A 501 7.50 2.31 1.01
C THR A 501 8.77 1.46 0.85
N ASN A 502 8.68 0.38 0.06
CA ASN A 502 9.73 -0.65 -0.10
C ASN A 502 10.25 -1.14 1.26
N SER A 503 9.35 -1.55 2.15
CA SER A 503 9.70 -1.85 3.54
C SER A 503 9.02 -3.12 4.07
N ILE A 504 9.54 -3.66 5.16
CA ILE A 504 8.91 -4.75 5.91
C ILE A 504 8.16 -4.17 7.12
N ALA A 505 6.95 -4.66 7.33
CA ALA A 505 6.14 -4.45 8.53
C ALA A 505 5.95 -5.80 9.25
N PHE A 506 6.06 -5.82 10.57
CA PHE A 506 5.77 -7.00 11.39
C PHE A 506 4.41 -6.87 12.06
N PHE A 507 3.73 -8.01 12.26
CA PHE A 507 2.40 -8.10 12.85
C PHE A 507 2.36 -9.20 13.92
N GLY A 508 1.50 -9.03 14.94
CA GLY A 508 1.44 -9.91 16.09
C GLY A 508 2.65 -9.72 17.00
N ILE A 509 3.44 -10.77 17.23
CA ILE A 509 4.71 -10.67 17.98
C ILE A 509 5.73 -9.88 17.17
N LEU A 510 6.06 -8.68 17.65
CA LEU A 510 7.05 -7.80 17.05
C LEU A 510 8.48 -8.15 17.50
N PRO A 511 9.49 -7.98 16.64
CA PRO A 511 10.89 -8.11 17.04
C PRO A 511 11.22 -7.21 18.23
N LEU A 512 11.95 -7.74 19.20
CA LEU A 512 12.36 -6.97 20.38
C LEU A 512 13.43 -5.96 20.00
N GLU A 513 13.59 -4.93 20.84
CA GLU A 513 14.71 -4.00 20.70
C GLU A 513 16.04 -4.77 20.71
N GLY A 514 16.88 -4.52 19.72
CA GLY A 514 18.15 -5.20 19.54
C GLY A 514 18.09 -6.58 18.86
N SER A 515 16.90 -7.12 18.55
CA SER A 515 16.78 -8.34 17.75
C SER A 515 17.46 -8.18 16.38
N ASN A 516 18.16 -9.21 15.92
CA ASN A 516 18.75 -9.21 14.57
C ASN A 516 17.70 -9.66 13.55
N ILE A 517 17.26 -8.74 12.70
CA ILE A 517 16.31 -9.02 11.63
C ILE A 517 17.08 -9.14 10.32
N GLU A 518 17.10 -10.33 9.73
CA GLU A 518 17.71 -10.57 8.42
C GLU A 518 16.60 -10.67 7.37
N VAL A 519 16.66 -9.82 6.35
CA VAL A 519 15.74 -9.81 5.21
C VAL A 519 16.52 -10.17 3.95
N TYR A 520 16.24 -11.36 3.43
CA TYR A 520 16.71 -11.80 2.13
C TYR A 520 15.65 -11.49 1.06
N TYR A 521 16.09 -11.02 -0.10
CA TYR A 521 15.21 -10.75 -1.23
C TYR A 521 15.98 -10.67 -2.55
N GLU A 522 15.27 -10.86 -3.66
CA GLU A 522 15.77 -10.66 -5.01
C GLU A 522 15.27 -9.33 -5.57
N TYR A 523 16.05 -8.72 -6.45
CA TYR A 523 15.71 -7.47 -7.15
C TYR A 523 16.32 -7.48 -8.56
N PRO A 524 15.75 -6.73 -9.51
CA PRO A 524 16.26 -6.69 -10.87
C PRO A 524 17.47 -5.75 -10.95
N LYS A 525 18.50 -6.17 -11.69
CA LYS A 525 19.67 -5.34 -12.00
C LYS A 525 19.87 -5.30 -13.52
N ASP A 526 19.95 -4.09 -14.07
CA ASP A 526 20.17 -3.89 -15.51
C ASP A 526 21.57 -4.39 -15.90
N ILE A 527 21.61 -5.21 -16.96
CA ILE A 527 22.84 -5.81 -17.49
C ILE A 527 23.68 -4.77 -18.25
N ASN A 528 23.08 -3.68 -18.74
CA ASN A 528 23.78 -2.70 -19.59
C ASN A 528 24.61 -1.65 -18.84
N LEU A 529 24.54 -1.59 -17.51
CA LEU A 529 25.35 -0.66 -16.71
C LEU A 529 26.79 -1.17 -16.41
N PHE A 530 27.19 -2.34 -16.92
CA PHE A 530 28.49 -2.96 -16.67
C PHE A 530 29.44 -3.02 -17.88
N THR A 531 29.33 -2.10 -18.84
CA THR A 531 30.31 -2.02 -19.95
C THR A 531 31.52 -1.13 -19.67
N ASN A 532 31.68 -0.57 -18.47
CA ASN A 532 32.87 0.22 -18.10
C ASN A 532 33.34 -0.06 -16.65
N ASP A 533 33.82 -1.27 -16.38
CA ASP A 533 34.78 -1.53 -15.29
C ASP A 533 35.94 -2.39 -15.81
#